data_AF-A0AAW1HU07-F1
#
_entry.id   AF-A0AAW1HU07-F1
#
_cell.length_a   1.000
_cell.length_b   1.000
_cell.length_c   1.000
_cell.angle_alpha   90.00
_cell.angle_beta   90.00
_cell.angle_gamma   90.00
#
_symmetry.space_group_name_H-M   'P 1'
#
loop_
_entity.id
_entity.type
_entity.pdbx_description
1 polymer ?
#
loop_
_entity_poly.entity_id
_entity_poly.type
_entity_poly.pdbx_seq_one_letter_code
_entity_poly.pdbx_strand_id
1 'polypeptide(L)'
;MNYEKEQASLFRLFEEVTSGEEYDDEEIGAEDNIEEWPDNSDSEQQFNEDKAEESDIELKNNNYSRSRDLRPTNIDEINALILLYLAGVRKAKYLNTEDLWKTDGTGIETFRLIMSLRRFRALLRFIWFDDISTRQERVTQDKLAPVRDLFDHFNENLKKCYSHSDYVTIDEKLEAFRGKRGFRQYIPSKPNKYGVKIFAISDAKMFYISHLEVYVEQSTS
;
A
#
# COMPACT_ATOMS: atom_id res chain seq x y z
N MET A 1 2.98 26.04 -7.07
CA MET A 1 3.07 24.82 -7.89
C MET A 1 4.27 25.02 -8.80
N ASN A 2 5.41 24.41 -8.47
CA ASN A 2 6.64 24.63 -9.25
C ASN A 2 6.66 23.63 -10.40
N TYR A 3 6.14 24.05 -11.55
CA TYR A 3 6.04 23.25 -12.78
C TYR A 3 7.38 22.61 -13.15
N GLU A 4 8.50 23.29 -12.93
CA GLU A 4 9.84 22.77 -13.23
C GLU A 4 10.22 21.56 -12.37
N LYS A 5 9.82 21.55 -11.09
CA LYS A 5 10.05 20.38 -10.21
C LYS A 5 9.21 19.18 -10.64
N GLU A 6 7.98 19.41 -11.09
CA GLU A 6 7.12 18.35 -11.60
C GLU A 6 7.69 17.77 -12.90
N GLN A 7 8.09 18.63 -13.84
CA GLN A 7 8.73 18.20 -15.10
C GLN A 7 10.03 17.41 -14.85
N ALA A 8 10.87 17.86 -13.91
CA ALA A 8 12.08 17.13 -13.54
C ALA A 8 11.78 15.75 -12.92
N SER A 9 10.74 15.66 -12.08
CA SER A 9 10.30 14.38 -11.51
C SER A 9 9.77 13.43 -12.58
N LEU A 10 9.00 13.94 -13.55
CA LEU A 10 8.48 13.15 -14.67
C LEU A 10 9.60 12.66 -15.58
N PHE A 11 10.57 13.51 -15.87
CA PHE A 11 11.70 13.18 -16.72
C PHE A 11 12.61 12.13 -16.06
N ARG A 12 12.91 12.29 -14.76
CA ARG A 12 13.65 11.28 -13.99
C ARG A 12 12.94 9.93 -14.00
N LEU A 13 11.63 9.92 -13.80
CA LEU A 13 10.82 8.70 -13.83
C LEU A 13 10.90 8.00 -15.19
N PHE A 14 10.85 8.80 -16.28
CA PHE A 14 11.01 8.28 -17.62
C PHE A 14 12.36 7.62 -17.83
N GLU A 15 13.45 8.30 -17.44
CA GLU A 15 14.81 7.79 -17.57
C GLU A 15 14.98 6.48 -16.79
N GLU A 16 14.54 6.42 -15.53
CA GLU A 16 14.65 5.22 -14.67
C GLU A 16 13.91 4.00 -15.24
N VAL A 17 12.81 4.21 -15.97
CA VAL A 17 12.00 3.12 -16.53
C VAL A 17 12.46 2.73 -17.94
N THR A 18 13.11 3.64 -18.66
CA THR A 18 13.59 3.40 -20.03
C THR A 18 15.09 3.05 -20.11
N SER A 19 15.86 3.32 -19.06
CA SER A 19 17.20 2.75 -18.87
C SER A 19 17.05 1.27 -18.56
N GLY A 20 16.95 0.45 -19.61
CA GLY A 20 17.02 -0.99 -19.47
C GLY A 20 18.38 -1.37 -18.88
N GLU A 21 18.40 -1.85 -17.64
CA GLU A 21 19.50 -2.68 -17.19
C GLU A 21 19.42 -3.98 -18.00
N GLU A 22 20.41 -4.23 -18.85
CA GLU A 22 20.67 -5.56 -19.40
C GLU A 22 20.90 -6.51 -18.22
N TYR A 23 20.11 -7.58 -18.18
CA TYR A 23 20.29 -8.66 -17.22
C TYR A 23 21.51 -9.48 -17.65
N ASP A 24 22.65 -9.26 -17.00
CA ASP A 24 23.76 -10.21 -17.00
C ASP A 24 23.45 -11.35 -16.03
N ASP A 25 23.28 -12.56 -16.58
CA ASP A 25 23.24 -13.82 -15.82
C ASP A 25 24.64 -14.12 -15.28
N GLU A 26 24.98 -13.63 -14.08
CA GLU A 26 26.13 -14.14 -13.31
C GLU A 26 25.64 -14.89 -12.04
N GLU A 27 25.88 -16.20 -12.04
CA GLU A 27 25.85 -17.06 -10.85
C GLU A 27 26.84 -16.52 -9.80
N ILE A 28 26.35 -16.15 -8.61
CA ILE A 28 27.22 -15.93 -7.45
C ILE A 28 26.90 -16.98 -6.39
N GLY A 29 27.84 -17.90 -6.23
CA GLY A 29 27.87 -18.90 -5.16
C GLY A 29 27.97 -18.25 -3.78
N ALA A 30 27.22 -18.84 -2.85
CA ALA A 30 27.25 -18.51 -1.44
C ALA A 30 28.55 -18.99 -0.80
N GLU A 31 29.29 -18.11 -0.13
CA GLU A 31 30.12 -18.47 1.02
C GLU A 31 30.09 -17.34 2.07
N ASP A 32 30.12 -17.79 3.32
CA ASP A 32 29.75 -17.11 4.56
C ASP A 32 30.73 -16.02 5.02
N ASN A 33 30.18 -14.92 5.55
CA ASN A 33 30.80 -14.15 6.63
C ASN A 33 29.69 -13.51 7.48
N ILE A 34 29.29 -14.21 8.54
CA ILE A 34 28.40 -13.71 9.58
C ILE A 34 29.25 -12.89 10.55
N GLU A 35 29.11 -11.57 10.52
CA GLU A 35 29.60 -10.69 11.57
C GLU A 35 28.56 -10.70 12.71
N GLU A 36 28.95 -11.20 13.88
CA GLU A 36 28.10 -11.26 15.08
C GLU A 36 27.77 -9.85 15.60
N TRP A 37 26.47 -9.54 15.72
CA TRP A 37 25.98 -8.29 16.31
C TRP A 37 25.86 -8.43 17.84
N PRO A 38 26.12 -7.37 18.63
CA PRO A 38 25.99 -7.43 20.08
C PRO A 38 24.53 -7.55 20.50
N ASP A 39 24.28 -8.49 21.41
CA ASP A 39 22.98 -8.79 22.00
C ASP A 39 22.51 -7.62 22.88
N ASN A 40 21.41 -6.96 22.48
CA ASN A 40 20.76 -5.90 23.25
C ASN A 40 19.29 -6.28 23.54
N SER A 41 19.07 -7.54 23.90
CA SER A 41 17.77 -8.19 24.12
C SER A 41 16.87 -7.49 25.13
N ASP A 42 17.44 -6.88 26.18
CA ASP A 42 16.65 -6.54 27.37
C ASP A 42 15.91 -5.20 27.22
N SER A 43 16.47 -4.26 26.47
CA SER A 43 15.86 -2.93 26.25
C SER A 43 14.86 -2.91 25.09
N GLU A 44 15.07 -3.77 24.09
CA GLU A 44 14.13 -3.98 22.98
C GLU A 44 12.91 -4.80 23.42
N GLN A 45 13.07 -5.78 24.31
CA GLN A 45 11.94 -6.55 24.85
C GLN A 45 10.98 -5.66 25.65
N GLN A 46 11.51 -4.81 26.53
CA GLN A 46 10.70 -3.93 27.37
C GLN A 46 9.89 -2.91 26.54
N PHE A 47 10.49 -2.32 25.50
CA PHE A 47 9.81 -1.35 24.63
C PHE A 47 8.73 -2.00 23.74
N ASN A 48 8.94 -3.25 23.32
CA ASN A 48 7.97 -4.00 22.54
C ASN A 48 6.79 -4.49 23.39
N GLU A 49 7.02 -4.86 24.65
CA GLU A 49 5.96 -5.23 25.60
C GLU A 49 5.05 -4.05 25.93
N ASP A 50 5.61 -2.87 26.20
CA ASP A 50 4.83 -1.67 26.52
C ASP A 50 3.93 -1.23 25.36
N LYS A 51 4.41 -1.33 24.11
CA LYS A 51 3.60 -1.04 22.90
C LYS A 51 2.53 -2.11 22.62
N ALA A 52 2.84 -3.37 22.91
CA ALA A 52 1.86 -4.46 22.77
C ALA A 52 0.70 -4.26 23.76
N GLU A 53 1.00 -3.91 25.02
CA GLU A 53 0.00 -3.62 26.04
C GLU A 53 -0.87 -2.39 25.69
N GLU A 54 -0.27 -1.31 25.18
CA GLU A 54 -1.01 -0.11 24.79
C GLU A 54 -1.95 -0.38 23.59
N SER A 55 -1.51 -1.22 22.64
CA SER A 55 -2.35 -1.69 21.54
C SER A 55 -3.52 -2.57 22.03
N ASP A 56 -3.28 -3.47 22.99
CA ASP A 56 -4.30 -4.35 23.56
C ASP A 56 -5.38 -3.60 24.35
N ILE A 57 -5.01 -2.49 24.99
CA ILE A 57 -5.94 -1.60 25.72
C ILE A 57 -6.84 -0.82 24.74
N GLU A 58 -6.31 -0.31 23.62
CA GLU A 58 -7.14 0.30 22.56
C GLU A 58 -8.06 -0.72 21.88
N LEU A 59 -7.61 -1.95 21.68
CA LEU A 59 -8.38 -3.03 21.05
C LEU A 59 -9.62 -3.45 21.88
N LYS A 60 -9.48 -3.54 23.20
CA LYS A 60 -10.58 -3.87 24.13
C LYS A 60 -11.66 -2.77 24.18
N ASN A 61 -11.29 -1.52 23.99
CA ASN A 61 -12.23 -0.38 23.98
C ASN A 61 -13.06 -0.26 22.68
N ASN A 62 -12.71 -1.00 21.62
CA ASN A 62 -13.21 -0.75 20.26
C ASN A 62 -14.19 -1.82 19.70
N ASN A 63 -15.04 -2.42 20.55
CA ASN A 63 -16.00 -3.50 20.21
C ASN A 63 -15.37 -4.86 19.81
N TYR A 64 -14.06 -5.06 19.96
CA TYR A 64 -13.38 -6.34 19.72
C TYR A 64 -13.17 -7.14 21.01
N SER A 65 -14.19 -7.21 21.87
CA SER A 65 -14.09 -7.84 23.19
C SER A 65 -13.91 -9.36 23.17
N ARG A 66 -14.15 -10.03 22.04
CA ARG A 66 -13.99 -11.49 21.93
C ARG A 66 -12.61 -11.81 21.38
N SER A 67 -11.87 -12.64 22.12
CA SER A 67 -10.54 -13.16 21.74
C SER A 67 -10.48 -13.68 20.28
N ARG A 68 -11.57 -14.27 19.78
CA ARG A 68 -11.64 -14.80 18.41
C ARG A 68 -11.48 -13.74 17.30
N ASP A 69 -11.85 -12.49 17.56
CA ASP A 69 -11.83 -11.42 16.56
C ASP A 69 -10.44 -10.80 16.39
N LEU A 70 -9.59 -10.95 17.41
CA LEU A 70 -8.20 -10.51 17.45
C LEU A 70 -7.21 -11.66 17.16
N ARG A 71 -7.70 -12.78 16.61
CA ARG A 71 -6.79 -13.86 16.21
C ARG A 71 -5.81 -13.36 15.15
N PRO A 72 -4.56 -13.84 15.16
CA PRO A 72 -3.61 -13.59 14.09
C PRO A 72 -4.22 -13.93 12.74
N THR A 73 -3.86 -13.15 11.73
CA THR A 73 -4.30 -13.36 10.35
C THR A 73 -3.53 -14.51 9.72
N ASN A 74 -4.11 -15.12 8.69
CA ASN A 74 -3.42 -16.15 7.90
C ASN A 74 -3.49 -15.81 6.40
N ILE A 75 -2.72 -16.53 5.60
CA ILE A 75 -2.62 -16.31 4.15
C ILE A 75 -4.00 -16.44 3.48
N ASP A 76 -4.83 -17.40 3.90
CA ASP A 76 -6.17 -17.59 3.35
C ASP A 76 -7.10 -16.40 3.61
N GLU A 77 -7.02 -15.78 4.79
CA GLU A 77 -7.78 -14.59 5.14
C GLU A 77 -7.33 -13.36 4.36
N ILE A 78 -6.03 -13.23 4.10
CA ILE A 78 -5.48 -12.17 3.23
C ILE A 78 -5.93 -12.40 1.78
N ASN A 79 -5.85 -13.63 1.28
CA ASN A 79 -6.35 -13.99 -0.06
C ASN A 79 -7.86 -13.77 -0.17
N ALA A 80 -8.61 -14.03 0.90
CA ALA A 80 -10.04 -13.77 0.97
C ALA A 80 -10.41 -12.28 0.91
N LEU A 81 -9.47 -11.35 1.08
CA LEU A 81 -9.68 -9.93 0.77
C LEU A 81 -9.88 -9.66 -0.73
N ILE A 82 -9.79 -10.67 -1.61
CA ILE A 82 -10.33 -10.63 -2.98
C ILE A 82 -11.81 -10.21 -3.04
N LEU A 83 -12.53 -10.30 -1.91
CA LEU A 83 -13.83 -9.67 -1.72
C LEU A 83 -13.87 -8.18 -2.08
N LEU A 84 -12.77 -7.44 -1.88
CA LEU A 84 -12.65 -6.04 -2.32
C LEU A 84 -12.72 -5.90 -3.84
N TYR A 85 -12.07 -6.81 -4.57
CA TYR A 85 -12.14 -6.87 -6.03
C TYR A 85 -13.56 -7.23 -6.49
N LEU A 86 -14.18 -8.23 -5.86
CA LEU A 86 -15.57 -8.62 -6.14
C LEU A 86 -16.56 -7.47 -5.88
N ALA A 87 -16.37 -6.69 -4.82
CA ALA A 87 -17.17 -5.50 -4.54
C ALA A 87 -17.04 -4.45 -5.66
N GLY A 88 -15.83 -4.28 -6.20
CA GLY A 88 -15.56 -3.45 -7.36
C GLY A 88 -16.33 -3.89 -8.61
N VAL A 89 -16.25 -5.19 -8.95
CA VAL A 89 -16.96 -5.79 -10.11
C VAL A 89 -18.47 -5.60 -9.99
N ARG A 90 -19.01 -5.72 -8.77
CA ARG A 90 -20.45 -5.54 -8.47
C ARG A 90 -20.87 -4.08 -8.37
N LYS A 91 -19.97 -3.11 -8.62
CA LYS A 91 -20.19 -1.66 -8.48
C LYS A 91 -20.69 -1.27 -7.08
N ALA A 92 -20.28 -2.04 -6.07
CA ALA A 92 -20.74 -1.93 -4.69
C ALA A 92 -19.89 -0.97 -3.83
N LYS A 93 -18.98 -0.21 -4.44
CA LYS A 93 -18.04 0.71 -3.75
C LYS A 93 -18.72 1.67 -2.77
N TYR A 94 -19.92 2.13 -3.09
CA TYR A 94 -20.66 3.12 -2.30
C TYR A 94 -21.73 2.51 -1.39
N LEU A 95 -21.86 1.18 -1.39
CA LEU A 95 -22.79 0.48 -0.50
C LEU A 95 -22.19 0.36 0.90
N ASN A 96 -23.05 0.35 1.90
CA ASN A 96 -22.61 0.03 3.24
C ASN A 96 -22.14 -1.44 3.25
N THR A 97 -21.03 -1.71 3.91
CA THR A 97 -20.53 -3.08 4.09
C THR A 97 -21.60 -4.00 4.71
N GLU A 98 -22.51 -3.47 5.53
CA GLU A 98 -23.61 -4.27 6.11
C GLU A 98 -24.56 -4.79 5.03
N ASP A 99 -24.85 -3.99 4.02
CA ASP A 99 -25.74 -4.37 2.92
C ASP A 99 -25.16 -5.55 2.13
N LEU A 100 -23.84 -5.59 1.95
CA LEU A 100 -23.16 -6.69 1.26
C LEU A 100 -23.27 -8.02 2.01
N TRP A 101 -23.40 -7.99 3.34
CA TRP A 101 -23.50 -9.17 4.21
C TRP A 101 -24.93 -9.51 4.64
N LYS A 102 -25.95 -8.82 4.12
CA LYS A 102 -27.36 -9.11 4.44
C LYS A 102 -27.78 -10.53 4.02
N THR A 103 -28.70 -11.09 4.78
CA THR A 103 -29.29 -12.43 4.56
C THR A 103 -30.71 -12.40 4.04
N ASP A 104 -31.27 -11.20 3.82
CA ASP A 104 -32.66 -10.97 3.37
C ASP A 104 -32.85 -11.15 1.85
N GLY A 105 -31.85 -11.70 1.16
CA GLY A 105 -31.81 -11.86 -0.29
C GLY A 105 -31.26 -10.66 -1.06
N THR A 106 -31.00 -9.53 -0.40
CA THR A 106 -30.40 -8.34 -1.04
C THR A 106 -28.87 -8.29 -0.96
N GLY A 107 -28.29 -9.04 -0.02
CA GLY A 107 -26.84 -9.16 0.14
C GLY A 107 -26.18 -10.06 -0.89
N ILE A 108 -24.84 -10.04 -0.93
CA ILE A 108 -24.06 -10.86 -1.85
C ILE A 108 -23.60 -12.11 -1.10
N GLU A 109 -24.18 -13.26 -1.43
CA GLU A 109 -23.95 -14.52 -0.72
C GLU A 109 -22.48 -14.89 -0.59
N THR A 110 -21.68 -14.65 -1.64
CA THR A 110 -20.24 -14.93 -1.65
C THR A 110 -19.49 -14.26 -0.48
N PHE A 111 -19.89 -13.05 -0.08
CA PHE A 111 -19.19 -12.31 0.99
C PHE A 111 -19.33 -13.02 2.34
N ARG A 112 -20.55 -13.44 2.69
CA ARG A 112 -20.85 -14.14 3.94
C ARG A 112 -20.38 -15.60 3.94
N LEU A 113 -20.25 -16.23 2.77
CA LEU A 113 -19.69 -17.57 2.65
C LEU A 113 -18.17 -17.59 2.84
N ILE A 114 -17.47 -16.54 2.40
CA ILE A 114 -16.01 -16.44 2.50
C ILE A 114 -15.58 -16.04 3.93
N MET A 115 -16.15 -14.97 4.48
CA MET A 115 -15.83 -14.55 5.85
C MET A 115 -16.96 -13.76 6.51
N SER A 116 -16.96 -13.73 7.84
CA SER A 116 -17.92 -12.90 8.57
C SER A 116 -17.64 -11.40 8.39
N LEU A 117 -18.69 -10.58 8.38
CA LEU A 117 -18.59 -9.11 8.33
C LEU A 117 -17.66 -8.55 9.40
N ARG A 118 -17.72 -9.11 10.61
CA ARG A 118 -16.89 -8.66 11.74
C ARG A 118 -15.41 -8.93 11.50
N ARG A 119 -15.07 -10.12 10.98
CA ARG A 119 -13.68 -10.46 10.63
C ARG A 119 -13.18 -9.59 9.48
N PHE A 120 -13.98 -9.40 8.43
CA PHE A 120 -13.66 -8.51 7.33
C PHE A 120 -13.33 -7.08 7.80
N ARG A 121 -14.19 -6.51 8.66
CA ARG A 121 -13.98 -5.18 9.26
C ARG A 121 -12.73 -5.12 10.16
N ALA A 122 -12.45 -6.19 10.90
CA ALA A 122 -11.23 -6.28 11.71
C ALA A 122 -9.99 -6.28 10.82
N LEU A 123 -9.95 -7.12 9.78
CA LEU A 123 -8.85 -7.19 8.83
C LEU A 123 -8.60 -5.84 8.17
N LEU A 124 -9.64 -5.18 7.64
CA LEU A 124 -9.49 -3.85 7.02
C LEU A 124 -9.02 -2.76 7.98
N ARG A 125 -9.27 -2.91 9.28
CA ARG A 125 -8.84 -1.93 10.30
C ARG A 125 -7.39 -2.12 10.70
N PHE A 126 -6.92 -3.37 10.77
CA PHE A 126 -5.60 -3.74 11.30
C PHE A 126 -4.62 -4.20 10.23
N ILE A 127 -4.96 -4.07 8.95
CA ILE A 127 -4.02 -4.34 7.86
C ILE A 127 -2.90 -3.30 7.88
N TRP A 128 -1.66 -3.78 8.07
CA TRP A 128 -0.43 -2.99 8.01
C TRP A 128 0.52 -3.61 7.00
N PHE A 129 1.38 -2.80 6.40
CA PHE A 129 2.29 -3.20 5.33
C PHE A 129 3.76 -2.92 5.68
N ASP A 130 4.04 -2.57 6.94
CA ASP A 130 5.35 -2.19 7.39
C ASP A 130 5.55 -2.53 8.88
N ASP A 131 6.81 -2.52 9.30
CA ASP A 131 7.16 -2.69 10.71
C ASP A 131 7.03 -1.37 11.48
N ILE A 132 6.26 -1.40 12.57
CA ILE A 132 6.02 -0.27 13.47
C ILE A 132 7.26 0.12 14.28
N SER A 133 8.19 -0.82 14.51
CA SER A 133 9.40 -0.57 15.29
C SER A 133 10.30 0.46 14.59
N THR A 134 10.51 0.30 13.28
CA THR A 134 11.37 1.13 12.43
C THR A 134 10.64 2.31 11.78
N ARG A 135 9.30 2.35 11.85
CA ARG A 135 8.46 3.34 11.14
C ARG A 135 8.84 4.78 11.48
N GLN A 136 9.13 5.08 12.74
CA GLN A 136 9.34 6.46 13.18
C GLN A 136 10.55 7.10 12.49
N GLU A 137 11.62 6.33 12.28
CA GLU A 137 12.83 6.77 11.60
C GLU A 137 12.59 6.88 10.09
N ARG A 138 11.99 5.86 9.47
CA ARG A 138 11.72 5.84 8.02
C ARG A 138 10.79 6.97 7.58
N VAL A 139 9.78 7.32 8.37
CA VAL A 139 8.83 8.42 8.06
C VAL A 139 9.51 9.79 8.01
N THR A 140 10.64 9.98 8.71
CA THR A 140 11.40 11.24 8.62
C THR A 140 12.04 11.43 7.24
N GLN A 141 12.41 10.33 6.59
CA GLN A 141 13.04 10.33 5.26
C GLN A 141 11.98 10.24 4.16
N ASP A 142 11.01 9.35 4.34
CA ASP A 142 9.94 9.10 3.37
C ASP A 142 8.56 9.04 4.05
N LYS A 143 7.70 10.02 3.74
CA LYS A 143 6.33 10.07 4.28
C LYS A 143 5.46 8.90 3.80
N LEU A 144 5.88 8.16 2.77
CA LEU A 144 5.21 6.96 2.26
C LEU A 144 5.75 5.66 2.88
N ALA A 145 6.70 5.72 3.82
CA ALA A 145 7.29 4.56 4.50
C ALA A 145 6.30 3.46 4.93
N PRO A 146 5.06 3.75 5.39
CA PRO A 146 4.11 2.70 5.77
C PRO A 146 3.63 1.76 4.66
N VAL A 147 3.87 2.12 3.39
CA VAL A 147 3.48 1.29 2.23
C VAL A 147 4.58 1.19 1.18
N ARG A 148 5.78 1.74 1.46
CA ARG A 148 6.86 1.87 0.47
C ARG A 148 7.30 0.51 -0.06
N ASP A 149 7.63 -0.42 0.84
CA ASP A 149 8.12 -1.75 0.46
C ASP A 149 7.13 -2.52 -0.43
N LEU A 150 5.83 -2.46 -0.09
CA LEU A 150 4.78 -3.04 -0.91
C LEU A 150 4.67 -2.38 -2.28
N PHE A 151 4.78 -1.05 -2.32
CA PHE A 151 4.63 -0.26 -3.53
C PHE A 151 5.81 -0.45 -4.49
N ASP A 152 7.03 -0.54 -3.97
CA ASP A 152 8.24 -0.80 -4.74
C ASP A 152 8.21 -2.22 -5.32
N HIS A 153 7.83 -3.22 -4.50
CA HIS A 153 7.65 -4.58 -4.99
C HIS A 153 6.55 -4.69 -6.06
N PHE A 154 5.48 -3.91 -5.92
CA PHE A 154 4.43 -3.83 -6.95
C PHE A 154 4.98 -3.24 -8.25
N ASN A 155 5.74 -2.14 -8.19
CA ASN A 155 6.36 -1.51 -9.35
C ASN A 155 7.39 -2.41 -10.04
N GLU A 156 8.21 -3.14 -9.28
CA GLU A 156 9.15 -4.12 -9.84
C GLU A 156 8.41 -5.21 -10.63
N ASN A 157 7.32 -5.73 -10.07
CA ASN A 157 6.51 -6.73 -10.74
C ASN A 157 5.86 -6.16 -12.01
N LEU A 158 5.41 -4.90 -12.01
CA LEU A 158 4.87 -4.26 -13.21
C LEU A 158 5.91 -4.18 -14.34
N LYS A 159 7.15 -3.79 -14.02
CA LYS A 159 8.28 -3.73 -14.97
C LYS A 159 8.61 -5.11 -15.55
N LYS A 160 8.63 -6.16 -14.70
CA LYS A 160 8.94 -7.55 -15.12
C LYS A 160 7.85 -8.17 -16.01
N CYS A 161 6.59 -7.79 -15.83
CA CYS A 161 5.47 -8.42 -16.54
C CYS A 161 5.30 -7.97 -17.99
N TYR A 162 5.87 -6.82 -18.40
CA TYR A 162 5.58 -6.24 -19.71
C TYR A 162 6.70 -5.31 -20.21
N SER A 163 7.09 -5.50 -21.46
CA SER A 163 7.98 -4.59 -22.19
C SER A 163 7.17 -3.59 -23.02
N HIS A 164 7.50 -2.31 -22.91
CA HIS A 164 6.79 -1.24 -23.59
C HIS A 164 6.88 -1.30 -25.10
N SER A 165 5.86 -0.75 -25.76
CA SER A 165 5.96 -0.32 -27.16
C SER A 165 6.71 1.01 -27.29
N ASP A 166 7.01 1.41 -28.52
CA ASP A 166 7.68 2.69 -28.83
C ASP A 166 6.89 3.95 -28.38
N TYR A 167 5.63 3.78 -27.97
CA TYR A 167 4.75 4.88 -27.60
C TYR A 167 4.38 4.77 -26.12
N VAL A 168 5.11 5.51 -25.30
CA VAL A 168 4.88 5.59 -23.86
C VAL A 168 4.38 6.99 -23.51
N THR A 169 3.45 7.05 -22.58
CA THR A 169 2.86 8.28 -22.06
C THR A 169 3.10 8.37 -20.57
N ILE A 170 3.33 9.60 -20.11
CA ILE A 170 3.42 9.92 -18.69
C ILE A 170 2.25 10.84 -18.38
N ASP A 171 1.41 10.43 -17.44
CA ASP A 171 0.24 11.22 -17.04
C ASP A 171 0.10 11.25 -15.52
N GLU A 172 -0.63 12.26 -15.06
CA GLU A 172 -0.93 12.50 -13.66
C GLU A 172 -2.35 12.04 -13.32
N LYS A 173 -2.41 11.13 -12.34
CA LYS A 173 -3.63 10.66 -11.70
C LYS A 173 -3.78 11.28 -10.31
N LEU A 174 -5.00 11.68 -9.96
CA LEU A 174 -5.33 12.13 -8.62
C LEU A 174 -6.34 11.16 -7.98
N GLU A 175 -5.88 10.40 -7.00
CA GLU A 175 -6.72 9.48 -6.24
C GLU A 175 -7.40 10.19 -5.08
N ALA A 176 -8.73 10.24 -5.11
CA ALA A 176 -9.50 11.00 -4.13
C ALA A 176 -9.26 10.48 -2.70
N PHE A 177 -8.68 11.34 -1.86
CA PHE A 177 -8.33 11.01 -0.49
C PHE A 177 -8.53 12.23 0.40
N ARG A 178 -9.28 12.05 1.49
CA ARG A 178 -9.62 13.12 2.45
C ARG A 178 -8.93 12.98 3.81
N GLY A 179 -8.10 11.95 4.00
CA GLY A 179 -7.35 11.78 5.24
C GLY A 179 -6.35 12.91 5.49
N LYS A 180 -5.97 13.10 6.75
CA LYS A 180 -5.00 14.11 7.20
C LYS A 180 -3.59 13.55 7.14
N ARG A 181 -3.01 13.42 5.94
CA ARG A 181 -1.61 12.99 5.75
C ARG A 181 -0.84 13.97 4.87
N GLY A 182 0.48 14.03 5.07
CA GLY A 182 1.39 15.01 4.47
C GLY A 182 1.68 14.85 2.96
N PHE A 183 1.06 13.87 2.30
CA PHE A 183 1.14 13.63 0.85
C PHE A 183 -0.16 14.03 0.11
N ARG A 184 -1.14 14.61 0.81
CA ARG A 184 -2.40 15.05 0.20
C ARG A 184 -2.18 16.33 -0.62
N GLN A 185 -2.50 16.25 -1.91
CA GLN A 185 -2.42 17.34 -2.87
C GLN A 185 -3.77 17.99 -3.12
N TYR A 186 -3.75 19.28 -3.46
CA TYR A 186 -4.92 20.04 -3.90
C TYR A 186 -4.77 20.50 -5.34
N ILE A 187 -5.68 20.06 -6.21
CA ILE A 187 -5.66 20.37 -7.65
C ILE A 187 -7.03 20.96 -8.05
N PRO A 188 -7.13 22.29 -8.21
CA PRO A 188 -8.40 22.97 -8.47
C PRO A 188 -9.13 22.49 -9.72
N SER A 189 -8.39 22.05 -10.73
CA SER A 189 -8.91 21.66 -12.06
C SER A 189 -9.56 20.28 -12.10
N LYS A 190 -9.30 19.41 -11.11
CA LYS A 190 -9.86 18.05 -11.06
C LYS A 190 -11.20 18.05 -10.32
N PRO A 191 -12.18 17.20 -10.70
CA PRO A 191 -13.50 17.15 -10.07
C PRO A 191 -13.42 16.80 -8.57
N ASN A 192 -12.54 15.86 -8.21
CA ASN A 192 -12.13 15.66 -6.82
C ASN A 192 -10.88 16.46 -6.56
N LYS A 193 -11.01 17.63 -5.92
CA LYS A 193 -9.89 18.56 -5.76
C LYS A 193 -8.79 18.11 -4.79
N TYR A 194 -9.09 17.16 -3.90
CA TYR A 194 -8.15 16.69 -2.87
C TYR A 194 -7.87 15.19 -3.06
N GLY A 195 -6.60 14.82 -3.05
CA GLY A 195 -6.21 13.44 -3.25
C GLY A 195 -4.73 13.16 -3.11
N VAL A 196 -4.35 11.92 -3.38
CA VAL A 196 -2.97 11.49 -3.57
C VAL A 196 -2.65 11.67 -5.05
N LYS A 197 -1.66 12.50 -5.36
CA LYS A 197 -1.17 12.70 -6.73
C LYS A 197 -0.21 11.56 -7.05
N ILE A 198 -0.45 10.87 -8.16
CA ILE A 198 0.30 9.71 -8.61
C ILE A 198 0.66 9.95 -10.07
N PHE A 199 1.93 9.82 -10.41
CA PHE A 199 2.39 9.79 -11.79
C PHE A 199 2.40 8.35 -12.28
N ALA A 200 1.94 8.14 -13.51
CA ALA A 200 1.88 6.81 -14.12
C ALA A 200 2.58 6.84 -15.47
N ILE A 201 3.42 5.84 -15.70
CA ILE A 201 3.97 5.54 -17.02
C ILE A 201 3.09 4.46 -17.64
N SER A 202 2.51 4.77 -18.79
CA SER A 202 1.53 3.92 -19.47
C SER A 202 1.84 3.77 -20.95
N ASP A 203 1.81 2.53 -21.45
CA ASP A 203 1.91 2.23 -22.88
C ASP A 203 0.65 2.72 -23.61
N ALA A 204 0.82 3.50 -24.68
CA ALA A 204 -0.28 4.06 -25.44
C ALA A 204 -1.05 3.02 -26.28
N LYS A 205 -0.41 1.89 -26.64
CA LYS A 205 -1.03 0.83 -27.46
C LYS A 205 -1.79 -0.18 -26.61
N MET A 206 -1.21 -0.61 -25.50
CA MET A 206 -1.78 -1.66 -24.64
C MET A 206 -2.49 -1.10 -23.39
N PHE A 207 -2.37 0.20 -23.12
CA PHE A 207 -2.89 0.84 -21.91
C PHE A 207 -2.37 0.18 -20.62
N TYR A 208 -1.17 -0.40 -20.69
CA TYR A 208 -0.53 -1.06 -19.57
C TYR A 208 0.31 -0.06 -18.78
N ILE A 209 0.15 -0.06 -17.46
CA ILE A 209 0.94 0.77 -16.55
C ILE A 209 2.14 -0.05 -16.10
N SER A 210 3.34 0.44 -16.38
CA SER A 210 4.59 -0.21 -16.00
C SER A 210 5.20 0.32 -14.71
N HIS A 211 4.83 1.54 -14.33
CA HIS A 211 5.39 2.19 -13.17
C HIS A 211 4.44 3.27 -12.65
N LEU A 212 4.34 3.35 -11.33
CA LEU A 212 3.59 4.38 -10.62
C LEU A 212 4.52 5.05 -9.61
N GLU A 213 4.45 6.37 -9.49
CA GLU A 213 5.15 7.09 -8.44
C GLU A 213 4.24 8.06 -7.70
N VAL A 214 4.24 7.98 -6.38
CA VAL A 214 3.41 8.83 -5.53
C VAL A 214 4.13 10.14 -5.28
N TYR A 215 3.51 11.25 -5.66
CA TYR A 215 4.06 12.55 -5.37
C TYR A 215 3.91 12.90 -3.89
N VAL A 216 5.06 13.01 -3.22
CA VAL A 216 5.16 13.43 -1.82
C VAL A 216 5.92 14.75 -1.77
N GLU A 217 5.30 15.79 -1.20
CA GLU A 217 6.02 17.03 -0.92
C GLU A 217 7.16 16.76 0.07
N GLN A 218 8.40 16.99 -0.35
CA GLN A 218 9.54 16.99 0.54
C GLN A 218 9.32 18.03 1.65
N SER A 219 9.62 17.68 2.89
CA SER A 219 9.77 18.69 3.94
C SER A 219 10.90 19.62 3.53
N THR A 220 10.55 20.83 3.09
CA THR A 220 11.51 21.95 3.12
C THR A 220 11.96 22.11 4.56
N SER A 221 13.18 21.63 4.85
CA SER A 221 13.95 22.03 6.03
C SER A 221 14.24 23.53 5.98
#